data_AF-A0A7Y6PPG6-F1
#
_entry.id   AF-A0A7Y6PPG6-F1
#
_cell.length_a   1.000
_cell.length_b   1.000
_cell.length_c   1.000
_cell.angle_alpha   90.00
_cell.angle_beta   90.00
_cell.angle_gamma   90.00
#
_symmetry.space_group_name_H-M   'P 1'
#
loop_
_entity.id
_entity.type
_entity.pdbx_description
1 polymer ?
#
loop_
_entity_poly.entity_id
_entity_poly.type
_entity_poly.pdbx_seq_one_letter_code
_entity_poly.pdbx_strand_id
1 'polypeptide(L)'
;MKLVSTMFVCLTLTLGVGCKKKDEKAADKPAEKAAEPAGSAAAPAAPTPAAPAGDMTTEAACDKTIGMMTSMADAVTASKDDCNALGAALEKWVADNKSLIEWGKAQDKDPAKKAEFDKVCTPKMAPVLEKLGPAMQGASKCADNEKVKAALAALE
;
A
#
# COMPACT_ATOMS: atom_id res chain seq x y z
N MET A 1 -12.41 -32.48 -36.18
CA MET A 1 -10.93 -32.49 -36.16
C MET A 1 -10.54 -31.99 -34.77
N LYS A 2 -10.29 -32.76 -33.70
CA LYS A 2 -9.60 -34.05 -33.47
C LYS A 2 -8.20 -34.10 -34.07
N LEU A 3 -7.21 -34.25 -33.16
CA LEU A 3 -5.76 -34.42 -33.31
C LEU A 3 -5.04 -33.07 -33.54
N VAL A 4 -4.02 -32.66 -32.78
CA VAL A 4 -2.75 -33.36 -32.50
C VAL A 4 -2.04 -32.74 -31.27
N SER A 5 -1.29 -33.58 -30.55
CA SER A 5 -0.19 -33.30 -29.61
C SER A 5 -0.55 -32.71 -28.24
N THR A 6 -0.58 -33.46 -27.14
CA THR A 6 0.37 -34.50 -26.68
C THR A 6 1.81 -34.03 -26.67
N MET A 7 2.12 -33.01 -25.85
CA MET A 7 3.49 -32.79 -25.37
C MET A 7 3.51 -31.89 -24.12
N PHE A 8 3.28 -32.46 -22.94
CA PHE A 8 4.01 -32.09 -21.71
C PHE A 8 3.77 -33.16 -20.64
N VAL A 9 4.36 -34.31 -20.91
CA VAL A 9 4.59 -35.41 -19.96
C VAL A 9 5.79 -35.03 -19.09
N CYS A 10 5.66 -35.27 -17.78
CA CYS A 10 6.72 -35.40 -16.78
C CYS A 10 7.63 -34.20 -16.45
N LEU A 11 7.31 -33.50 -15.36
CA LEU A 11 8.33 -33.04 -14.41
C LEU A 11 7.83 -33.15 -12.96
N THR A 12 7.63 -34.38 -12.50
CA THR A 12 7.59 -34.72 -11.07
C THR A 12 9.02 -35.00 -10.59
N LEU A 13 9.55 -34.19 -9.67
CA LEU A 13 10.65 -34.52 -8.75
C LEU A 13 10.56 -33.54 -7.56
N THR A 14 9.87 -33.93 -6.48
CA THR A 14 10.49 -34.34 -5.20
C THR A 14 11.24 -33.26 -4.42
N LEU A 15 10.53 -32.53 -3.56
CA LEU A 15 10.99 -32.03 -2.25
C LEU A 15 9.70 -31.96 -1.41
N GLY A 16 9.51 -32.55 -0.24
CA GLY A 16 10.38 -33.22 0.71
C GLY A 16 9.56 -33.21 2.01
N VAL A 17 9.14 -34.40 2.46
CA VAL A 17 8.42 -34.65 3.71
C VAL A 17 9.34 -34.33 4.90
N GLY A 18 8.82 -33.63 5.92
CA GLY A 18 9.53 -33.36 7.15
C GLY A 18 8.64 -32.90 8.32
N CYS A 19 7.79 -33.80 8.83
CA CYS A 19 7.17 -33.67 10.16
C CYS A 19 8.09 -34.27 11.24
N LYS A 20 8.46 -33.50 12.28
CA LYS A 20 8.83 -33.95 13.64
C LYS A 20 9.01 -32.72 14.55
N LYS A 21 8.02 -32.27 15.34
CA LYS A 21 7.64 -32.69 16.71
C LYS A 21 8.80 -32.83 17.70
N LYS A 22 8.87 -31.92 18.69
CA LYS A 22 9.13 -32.27 20.10
C LYS A 22 8.56 -31.22 21.07
N ASP A 23 7.82 -31.76 22.03
CA ASP A 23 7.12 -31.20 23.18
C ASP A 23 8.03 -30.69 24.33
N GLU A 24 7.35 -30.09 25.32
CA GLU A 24 7.61 -30.02 26.78
C GLU A 24 8.09 -28.69 27.38
N LYS A 25 7.63 -28.21 28.55
CA LYS A 25 6.42 -28.34 29.42
C LYS A 25 6.70 -27.50 30.69
N ALA A 26 5.65 -26.93 31.29
CA ALA A 26 5.47 -26.49 32.70
C ALA A 26 6.26 -25.24 33.18
N ALA A 27 5.61 -24.15 33.65
CA ALA A 27 4.79 -23.97 34.87
C ALA A 27 5.69 -23.90 36.14
N ASP A 28 5.54 -23.03 37.14
CA ASP A 28 4.48 -22.13 37.61
C ASP A 28 5.09 -21.11 38.63
N LYS A 29 4.60 -19.86 38.63
CA LYS A 29 4.34 -18.84 39.70
C LYS A 29 4.99 -18.88 41.13
N PRO A 30 4.70 -17.92 42.05
CA PRO A 30 4.28 -16.50 41.95
C PRO A 30 5.05 -15.56 42.92
N ALA A 31 4.96 -14.23 42.73
CA ALA A 31 4.85 -13.29 43.86
C ALA A 31 4.35 -11.90 43.38
N GLU A 32 3.17 -11.60 43.89
CA GLU A 32 2.38 -10.39 43.88
C GLU A 32 3.05 -9.24 44.68
N LYS A 33 2.96 -8.00 44.19
CA LYS A 33 2.45 -6.87 45.00
C LYS A 33 2.12 -5.64 44.15
N ALA A 34 0.90 -5.16 44.35
CA ALA A 34 0.28 -3.98 43.77
C ALA A 34 0.91 -2.65 44.23
N ALA A 35 0.79 -1.62 43.38
CA ALA A 35 0.25 -0.30 43.75
C ALA A 35 0.05 0.56 42.47
N GLU A 36 -1.20 0.93 42.19
CA GLU A 36 -1.53 2.19 41.50
C GLU A 36 -1.07 3.38 42.37
N PRO A 37 -0.84 4.58 41.78
CA PRO A 37 -1.97 5.49 41.62
C PRO A 37 -2.07 6.15 40.24
N ALA A 38 -3.32 6.49 39.94
CA ALA A 38 -3.82 7.43 38.96
C ALA A 38 -2.87 8.59 38.59
N GLY A 39 -2.77 8.84 37.28
CA GLY A 39 -2.07 9.99 36.72
C GLY A 39 -2.35 10.15 35.23
N SER A 40 -3.58 10.53 34.89
CA SER A 40 -3.96 11.23 33.66
C SER A 40 -3.30 10.75 32.35
N ALA A 41 -3.75 9.59 31.86
CA ALA A 41 -3.62 9.29 30.43
C ALA A 41 -4.47 10.31 29.66
N ALA A 42 -3.80 11.28 29.03
CA ALA A 42 -4.41 11.98 27.90
C ALA A 42 -4.82 10.91 26.90
N ALA A 43 -6.14 10.73 26.76
CA ALA A 43 -6.69 9.84 25.76
C ALA A 43 -6.02 10.18 24.41
N PRO A 44 -5.56 9.18 23.63
CA PRO A 44 -5.22 9.44 22.24
C PRO A 44 -6.43 10.13 21.63
N ALA A 45 -6.22 11.31 21.03
CA ALA A 45 -7.26 11.99 20.29
C ALA A 45 -7.92 10.96 19.38
N ALA A 46 -9.22 10.72 19.58
CA ALA A 46 -9.99 9.90 18.67
C ALA A 46 -9.69 10.41 17.26
N PRO A 47 -9.44 9.51 16.27
CA PRO A 47 -9.23 9.96 14.91
C PRO A 47 -10.43 10.81 14.53
N THR A 48 -10.18 12.10 14.28
CA THR A 48 -11.19 12.99 13.72
C THR A 48 -11.74 12.28 12.49
N PRO A 49 -13.06 12.01 12.40
CA PRO A 49 -13.64 11.47 11.20
C PRO A 49 -13.17 12.32 10.03
N ALA A 50 -12.55 11.69 9.02
CA ALA A 50 -12.25 12.38 7.77
C ALA A 50 -13.55 13.01 7.28
N ALA A 51 -13.56 14.33 7.10
CA ALA A 51 -14.72 15.03 6.58
C ALA A 51 -15.18 14.34 5.28
N PRO A 52 -16.50 14.17 5.06
CA PRO A 52 -17.01 13.58 3.84
C PRO A 52 -16.44 14.34 2.65
N ALA A 53 -15.88 13.62 1.69
CA ALA A 53 -15.16 14.18 0.56
C ALA A 53 -16.09 14.83 -0.51
N GLY A 54 -17.30 15.23 -0.09
CA GLY A 54 -18.29 15.91 -0.92
C GLY A 54 -17.96 17.38 -1.21
N ASP A 55 -17.05 17.99 -0.44
CA ASP A 55 -16.76 19.44 -0.51
C ASP A 55 -15.33 19.77 -0.99
N MET A 56 -14.55 18.79 -1.44
CA MET A 56 -13.19 19.07 -1.93
C MET A 56 -13.23 19.70 -3.32
N THR A 57 -12.73 20.93 -3.45
CA THR A 57 -12.59 21.62 -4.75
C THR A 57 -11.61 20.89 -5.66
N THR A 58 -11.77 21.03 -6.97
CA THR A 58 -10.87 20.41 -7.97
C THR A 58 -9.40 20.80 -7.74
N GLU A 59 -9.13 22.03 -7.31
CA GLU A 59 -7.76 22.43 -6.92
C GLU A 59 -7.27 21.75 -5.64
N ALA A 60 -8.08 21.69 -4.58
CA ALA A 60 -7.67 21.01 -3.35
C ALA A 60 -7.44 19.52 -3.58
N ALA A 61 -8.28 18.90 -4.42
CA ALA A 61 -8.07 17.54 -4.88
C ALA A 61 -6.76 17.40 -5.67
N CYS A 62 -6.45 18.38 -6.51
CA CYS A 62 -5.22 18.41 -7.28
C CYS A 62 -3.97 18.39 -6.41
N ASP A 63 -3.91 19.33 -5.47
CA ASP A 63 -2.76 19.48 -4.57
C ASP A 63 -2.60 18.23 -3.71
N LYS A 64 -3.72 17.62 -3.31
CA LYS A 64 -3.72 16.37 -2.54
C LYS A 64 -3.24 15.18 -3.37
N THR A 65 -3.63 15.07 -4.63
CA THR A 65 -3.12 14.04 -5.56
C THR A 65 -1.63 14.22 -5.82
N ILE A 66 -1.15 15.46 -5.98
CA ILE A 66 0.28 15.76 -6.13
C ILE A 66 1.06 15.36 -4.86
N GLY A 67 0.53 15.66 -3.67
CA GLY A 67 1.11 15.23 -2.40
C GLY A 67 1.15 13.71 -2.24
N MET A 68 0.08 13.02 -2.66
CA MET A 68 0.01 11.57 -2.68
C MET A 68 1.07 10.98 -3.62
N MET A 69 1.19 11.50 -4.84
CA MET A 69 2.22 11.10 -5.81
C MET A 69 3.64 11.35 -5.29
N THR A 70 3.88 12.50 -4.66
CA THR A 70 5.18 12.84 -4.09
C THR A 70 5.55 11.90 -2.94
N SER A 71 4.62 11.64 -2.01
CA SER A 71 4.86 10.71 -0.89
C SER A 71 5.08 9.26 -1.35
N MET A 72 4.45 8.84 -2.45
CA MET A 72 4.77 7.55 -3.08
C MET A 72 6.20 7.55 -3.64
N ALA A 73 6.62 8.64 -4.30
CA ALA A 73 7.99 8.80 -4.78
C ALA A 73 9.02 8.70 -3.64
N ASP A 74 8.70 9.34 -2.51
CA ASP A 74 9.53 9.30 -1.31
C ASP A 74 9.61 7.90 -0.72
N ALA A 75 8.49 7.16 -0.67
CA ALA A 75 8.46 5.77 -0.24
C ALA A 75 9.36 4.88 -1.13
N VAL A 76 9.33 5.10 -2.44
CA VAL A 76 10.22 4.38 -3.36
C VAL A 76 11.69 4.76 -3.17
N THR A 77 11.98 6.05 -3.09
CA THR A 77 13.35 6.55 -2.91
C THR A 77 13.96 6.10 -1.58
N ALA A 78 13.17 6.11 -0.51
CA ALA A 78 13.60 5.64 0.81
C ALA A 78 13.89 4.13 0.83
N SER A 79 13.15 3.35 0.04
CA SER A 79 13.30 1.90 -0.06
C SER A 79 14.49 1.49 -0.94
N LYS A 80 15.02 2.40 -1.77
CA LYS A 80 16.14 2.15 -2.68
C LYS A 80 15.84 0.92 -3.55
N ASP A 81 16.72 -0.07 -3.57
CA ASP A 81 16.53 -1.35 -4.29
C ASP A 81 16.01 -2.49 -3.37
N ASP A 82 15.57 -2.20 -2.13
CA ASP A 82 14.95 -3.20 -1.25
C ASP A 82 13.44 -3.32 -1.54
N CYS A 83 13.08 -4.33 -2.33
CA CYS A 83 11.70 -4.56 -2.74
C CYS A 83 10.77 -4.97 -1.59
N ASN A 84 11.29 -5.54 -0.50
CA ASN A 84 10.46 -5.87 0.67
C ASN A 84 10.17 -4.61 1.50
N ALA A 85 11.17 -3.73 1.65
CA ALA A 85 10.97 -2.43 2.26
C ALA A 85 10.01 -1.58 1.43
N LEU A 86 10.15 -1.61 0.10
CA LEU A 86 9.22 -0.93 -0.81
C LEU A 86 7.80 -1.45 -0.65
N GLY A 87 7.61 -2.77 -0.67
CA GLY A 87 6.29 -3.37 -0.50
C GLY A 87 5.64 -2.94 0.83
N ALA A 88 6.39 -2.94 1.94
CA ALA A 88 5.88 -2.49 3.24
C ALA A 88 5.59 -0.98 3.26
N ALA A 89 6.43 -0.15 2.62
CA ALA A 89 6.22 1.28 2.52
C ALA A 89 4.99 1.62 1.66
N LEU A 90 4.77 0.90 0.55
CA LEU A 90 3.58 1.03 -0.30
C LEU A 90 2.32 0.56 0.43
N GLU A 91 2.36 -0.58 1.14
CA GLU A 91 1.23 -1.04 1.94
C GLU A 91 0.80 0.00 2.98
N LYS A 92 1.78 0.56 3.71
CA LYS A 92 1.54 1.65 4.65
C LYS A 92 0.98 2.89 3.95
N TRP A 93 1.57 3.27 2.82
CA TRP A 93 1.13 4.43 2.05
C TRP A 93 -0.31 4.27 1.54
N VAL A 94 -0.70 3.07 1.07
CA VAL A 94 -2.08 2.76 0.69
C VAL A 94 -3.01 2.90 1.89
N ALA A 95 -2.63 2.35 3.04
CA ALA A 95 -3.43 2.44 4.26
C ALA A 95 -3.62 3.91 4.71
N ASP A 96 -2.55 4.69 4.72
CA ASP A 96 -2.55 6.10 5.13
C ASP A 96 -3.35 6.99 4.15
N ASN A 97 -3.43 6.61 2.87
CA ASN A 97 -4.14 7.35 1.82
C ASN A 97 -5.48 6.74 1.38
N LYS A 98 -5.98 5.70 2.08
CA LYS A 98 -7.17 4.94 1.66
C LYS A 98 -8.38 5.82 1.31
N SER A 99 -8.70 6.78 2.17
CA SER A 99 -9.84 7.69 1.97
C SER A 99 -9.72 8.53 0.70
N LEU A 100 -8.50 8.94 0.34
CA LEU A 100 -8.22 9.70 -0.88
C LEU A 100 -8.29 8.80 -2.11
N ILE A 101 -7.78 7.57 -2.02
CA ILE A 101 -7.86 6.56 -3.09
C ILE A 101 -9.33 6.25 -3.40
N GLU A 102 -10.15 6.00 -2.38
CA GLU A 102 -11.59 5.75 -2.54
C GLU A 102 -12.32 6.96 -3.15
N TRP A 103 -11.96 8.17 -2.74
CA TRP A 103 -12.48 9.39 -3.35
C TRP A 103 -12.10 9.51 -4.83
N GLY A 104 -10.82 9.26 -5.17
CA GLY A 104 -10.33 9.29 -6.55
C GLY A 104 -11.07 8.27 -7.45
N LYS A 105 -11.24 7.03 -6.96
CA LYS A 105 -12.04 6.00 -7.65
C LYS A 105 -13.50 6.40 -7.87
N ALA A 106 -14.08 7.18 -6.96
CA ALA A 106 -15.43 7.71 -7.13
C ALA A 106 -15.49 8.81 -8.20
N GLN A 107 -14.48 9.69 -8.26
CA GLN A 107 -14.39 10.72 -9.31
C GLN A 107 -14.16 10.13 -10.70
N ASP A 108 -13.38 9.06 -10.82
CA ASP A 108 -13.10 8.40 -12.11
C ASP A 108 -14.35 7.83 -12.80
N LYS A 109 -15.45 7.64 -12.07
CA LYS A 109 -16.75 7.21 -12.61
C LYS A 109 -17.56 8.35 -13.20
N ASP A 110 -17.17 9.61 -12.96
CA ASP A 110 -17.80 10.81 -13.48
C ASP A 110 -16.91 11.46 -14.56
N PRO A 111 -17.23 11.30 -15.85
CA PRO A 111 -16.39 11.82 -16.93
C PRO A 111 -16.31 13.35 -16.95
N ALA A 112 -17.31 14.07 -16.44
CA ALA A 112 -17.28 15.53 -16.38
C ALA A 112 -16.28 16.01 -15.32
N LYS A 113 -16.27 15.37 -14.15
CA LYS A 113 -15.30 15.68 -13.09
C LYS A 113 -13.89 15.24 -13.44
N LYS A 114 -13.74 14.10 -14.13
CA LYS A 114 -12.44 13.69 -14.69
C LYS A 114 -11.89 14.73 -15.66
N ALA A 115 -12.70 15.22 -16.59
CA ALA A 115 -12.27 16.24 -17.54
C ALA A 115 -11.89 17.58 -16.86
N GLU A 116 -12.62 17.98 -15.82
CA GLU A 116 -12.30 19.17 -15.03
C GLU A 116 -10.98 18.98 -14.27
N PHE A 117 -10.82 17.83 -13.61
CA PHE A 117 -9.60 17.46 -12.91
C PHE A 117 -8.39 17.42 -13.85
N ASP A 118 -8.50 16.75 -14.99
CA ASP A 118 -7.42 16.66 -15.99
C ASP A 118 -7.00 18.05 -16.49
N LYS A 119 -7.96 18.94 -16.76
CA LYS A 119 -7.69 20.32 -17.20
C LYS A 119 -6.92 21.12 -16.16
N VAL A 120 -7.25 20.97 -14.88
CA VAL A 120 -6.64 21.71 -13.77
C VAL A 120 -5.31 21.07 -13.34
N CYS A 121 -5.23 19.74 -13.31
CA CYS A 121 -4.13 19.00 -12.71
C CYS A 121 -3.03 18.57 -13.65
N THR A 122 -3.34 18.22 -14.90
CA THR A 122 -2.29 17.83 -15.86
C THR A 122 -1.13 18.84 -15.94
N PRO A 123 -1.36 20.18 -16.03
CA PRO A 123 -0.25 21.14 -16.06
C PRO A 123 0.54 21.18 -14.75
N LYS A 124 -0.10 20.95 -13.59
CA LYS A 124 0.56 20.89 -12.28
C LYS A 124 1.29 19.55 -12.06
N MET A 125 0.82 18.46 -12.68
CA MET A 125 1.39 17.13 -12.58
C MET A 125 2.61 16.91 -13.47
N ALA A 126 2.72 17.60 -14.61
CA ALA A 126 3.89 17.47 -15.49
C ALA A 126 5.25 17.56 -14.77
N PRO A 127 5.53 18.59 -13.92
CA PRO A 127 6.80 18.65 -13.17
C PRO A 127 6.92 17.58 -12.07
N VAL A 128 5.81 17.00 -11.63
CA VAL A 128 5.79 15.90 -10.64
C VAL A 128 6.14 14.59 -11.32
N LEU A 129 5.59 14.33 -12.51
CA LEU A 129 5.89 13.17 -13.36
C LEU A 129 7.36 13.10 -13.75
N GLU A 130 7.97 14.24 -14.09
CA GLU A 130 9.41 14.30 -14.39
C GLU A 130 10.26 13.89 -13.17
N LYS A 131 9.89 14.36 -11.98
CA LYS A 131 10.55 14.00 -10.70
C LYS A 131 10.27 12.57 -10.26
N LEU A 132 9.13 12.02 -10.64
CA LEU A 132 8.74 10.64 -10.37
C LEU A 132 9.48 9.62 -11.22
N GLY A 133 10.04 10.01 -12.37
CA GLY A 133 10.73 9.09 -13.29
C GLY A 133 11.72 8.14 -12.60
N PRO A 134 12.67 8.64 -11.77
CA PRO A 134 13.59 7.79 -11.01
C PRO A 134 12.90 6.88 -9.99
N ALA A 135 11.87 7.38 -9.31
CA ALA A 135 11.08 6.58 -8.37
C ALA A 135 10.32 5.46 -9.10
N MET A 136 9.70 5.74 -10.24
CA MET A 136 9.02 4.72 -11.05
C MET A 136 10.00 3.66 -11.58
N GLN A 137 11.24 4.04 -11.91
CA GLN A 137 12.28 3.06 -12.26
C GLN A 137 12.70 2.19 -11.07
N GLY A 138 12.76 2.75 -9.85
CA GLY A 138 12.98 1.96 -8.64
C GLY A 138 11.84 0.97 -8.37
N ALA A 139 10.59 1.43 -8.50
CA ALA A 139 9.41 0.60 -8.34
C ALA A 139 9.32 -0.51 -9.40
N SER A 140 9.68 -0.23 -10.66
CA SER A 140 9.62 -1.20 -11.75
C SER A 140 10.60 -2.36 -11.57
N LYS A 141 11.77 -2.13 -10.95
CA LYS A 141 12.69 -3.23 -10.56
C LYS A 141 12.08 -4.18 -9.54
N CYS A 142 11.11 -3.71 -8.77
CA CYS A 142 10.42 -4.48 -7.75
C CYS A 142 9.03 -4.96 -8.18
N ALA A 143 8.68 -4.80 -9.46
CA ALA A 143 7.37 -5.15 -9.99
C ALA A 143 7.00 -6.62 -9.76
N ASP A 144 7.99 -7.52 -9.66
CA ASP A 144 7.76 -8.94 -9.41
C ASP A 144 7.64 -9.33 -7.93
N ASN A 145 7.95 -8.42 -7.00
CA ASN A 145 7.85 -8.70 -5.57
C ASN A 145 6.38 -8.78 -5.13
N GLU A 146 6.03 -9.86 -4.42
CA GLU A 146 4.65 -10.13 -3.98
C GLU A 146 4.04 -9.03 -3.11
N LYS A 147 4.84 -8.37 -2.26
CA LYS A 147 4.34 -7.25 -1.43
C LYS A 147 4.08 -6.01 -2.25
N VAL A 148 4.94 -5.72 -3.22
CA VAL A 148 4.73 -4.60 -4.16
C VAL A 148 3.49 -4.86 -5.02
N LYS A 149 3.34 -6.08 -5.57
CA LYS A 149 2.14 -6.50 -6.29
C LYS A 149 0.88 -6.35 -5.45
N ALA A 150 0.89 -6.83 -4.21
CA ALA A 150 -0.25 -6.72 -3.31
C ALA A 150 -0.62 -5.25 -3.01
N ALA A 151 0.37 -4.39 -2.77
CA ALA A 151 0.13 -2.97 -2.53
C ALA A 151 -0.41 -2.25 -3.78
N LEU A 152 0.08 -2.57 -4.98
CA LEU A 152 -0.43 -2.02 -6.23
C LEU A 152 -1.86 -2.51 -6.54
N ALA A 153 -2.15 -3.80 -6.31
CA ALA A 153 -3.51 -4.34 -6.48
C ALA A 153 -4.53 -3.68 -5.54
N ALA A 154 -4.11 -3.18 -4.38
CA ALA A 154 -5.00 -2.43 -3.49
C ALA A 154 -5.39 -1.04 -4.04
N LEU A 155 -4.68 -0.54 -5.06
CA LEU A 155 -5.00 0.71 -5.75
C LEU A 155 -6.02 0.53 -6.88
N GLU A 156 -6.24 -0.69 -7.37
CA GLU A 156 -7.19 -1.02 -8.44
C GLU A 156 -8.65 -1.06 -7.96
#